data_AF-A0A2U1FRI3-F1
#
_entry.id   AF-A0A2U1FRI3-F1
#
_cell.length_a   1.000
_cell.length_b   1.000
_cell.length_c   1.000
_cell.angle_alpha   90.00
_cell.angle_beta   90.00
_cell.angle_gamma   90.00
#
_symmetry.space_group_name_H-M   'P 1'
#
loop_
_entity.id
_entity.type
_entity.pdbx_description
1 polymer ?
#
loop_
_entity_poly.entity_id
_entity_poly.type
_entity_poly.pdbx_seq_one_letter_code
_entity_poly.pdbx_strand_id
1 'polypeptide(L)' 'MLEQTGFVDVEIGPEWDTFGGAEGEANARTFDVRGYAFVARLPG' A
#
# COMPACT_ATOMS: atom_id res chain seq x y z
N MET A 1 -5.80 -7.21 -5.87
CA MET A 1 -5.22 -5.98 -6.45
C MET A 1 -6.37 -5.00 -6.74
N LEU A 2 -6.16 -3.67 -6.68
CA LEU A 2 -7.25 -2.67 -6.72
C LEU A 2 -8.14 -2.78 -7.97
N GLU A 3 -7.56 -3.19 -9.09
CA GLU A 3 -8.24 -3.44 -10.36
C GLU A 3 -9.24 -4.61 -10.25
N GLN A 4 -8.94 -5.60 -9.42
CA GLN A 4 -9.83 -6.74 -9.15
C GLN A 4 -11.01 -6.36 -8.26
N THR A 5 -10.94 -5.21 -7.59
CA THR A 5 -12.03 -4.68 -6.77
C THR A 5 -12.87 -3.63 -7.51
N GLY A 6 -12.64 -3.44 -8.82
CA GLY A 6 -13.42 -2.55 -9.67
C GLY A 6 -12.89 -1.13 -9.81
N PHE A 7 -11.72 -0.81 -9.25
CA PHE A 7 -11.04 0.45 -9.56
C PHE A 7 -10.42 0.41 -10.95
N VAL A 8 -10.37 1.57 -11.61
CA VAL A 8 -9.71 1.79 -12.90
C VAL A 8 -8.68 2.90 -12.76
N ASP A 9 -7.81 3.05 -13.77
CA ASP A 9 -6.76 4.09 -13.81
C ASP A 9 -5.89 4.08 -12.53
N VAL A 10 -5.44 2.88 -12.12
CA VAL A 10 -4.67 2.66 -10.89
C VAL A 10 -3.20 3.01 -11.12
N GLU A 11 -2.66 3.90 -10.29
CA GLU A 11 -1.22 4.17 -10.21
C GLU A 11 -0.72 3.93 -8.79
N ILE A 12 0.34 3.12 -8.68
CA ILE A 12 0.98 2.79 -7.40
C ILE A 12 2.29 3.57 -7.30
N GLY A 13 2.46 4.31 -6.21
CA GLY A 13 3.68 5.04 -5.90
C GLY A 13 4.82 4.16 -5.40
N PRO A 14 5.97 4.75 -5.03
CA PRO A 14 7.09 4.00 -4.48
C PRO A 14 6.74 3.34 -3.15
N GLU A 15 7.51 2.31 -2.78
CA GLU A 15 7.42 1.72 -1.45
C GLU A 15 7.82 2.72 -0.36
N TRP A 16 7.14 2.63 0.78
CA TRP A 16 7.43 3.40 1.98
C TRP A 16 7.44 2.52 3.22
N ASP A 17 8.32 2.88 4.15
CA ASP A 17 8.31 2.33 5.50
C ASP A 17 7.28 3.08 6.36
N THR A 18 6.12 2.45 6.58
CA THR A 18 5.05 3.03 7.39
C THR A 18 5.13 2.65 8.87
N PHE A 19 6.06 1.75 9.24
CA PHE A 19 6.14 1.19 10.57
C PHE A 19 7.38 1.62 11.35
N GLY A 20 8.30 2.39 10.75
CA GLY A 20 9.44 2.97 11.47
C GLY A 20 9.00 3.76 12.71
N GLY A 21 9.42 3.31 13.90
CA GLY A 21 9.06 3.90 15.18
C GLY A 21 7.67 3.53 15.72
N ALA A 22 6.92 2.66 15.03
CA ALA A 22 5.64 2.15 15.51
C ALA A 22 5.82 0.91 16.39
N GLU A 23 4.86 0.64 17.29
CA GLU A 23 4.86 -0.57 18.14
C GLU A 23 4.96 -1.87 17.32
N GLY A 24 4.39 -1.88 16.11
CA GLY A 24 4.40 -3.02 15.20
C GLY A 24 5.66 -3.19 14.34
N GLU A 25 6.70 -2.36 14.50
CA GLU A 25 7.85 -2.34 13.59
C GLU A 25 8.54 -3.70 13.47
N ALA A 26 8.84 -4.37 14.59
CA ALA A 26 9.53 -5.66 14.57
C ALA A 26 8.76 -6.73 13.78
N ASN A 27 7.43 -6.72 13.91
CA ASN A 27 6.56 -7.62 13.16
C ASN A 27 6.52 -7.23 11.67
N ALA A 28 6.40 -5.94 11.37
CA ALA A 28 6.45 -5.43 10.01
C ALA A 28 7.75 -5.81 9.28
N ARG A 29 8.90 -5.75 9.96
CA ARG A 29 10.19 -6.19 9.40
C ARG A 29 10.24 -7.70 9.17
N THR A 30 9.68 -8.48 10.08
CA THR A 30 9.66 -9.95 9.97
C THR A 30 8.92 -10.42 8.71
N PHE A 31 7.88 -9.68 8.32
CA PHE A 31 7.04 -10.00 7.15
C PHE A 31 7.29 -9.07 5.95
N ASP A 32 8.37 -8.28 5.95
CA ASP A 32 8.71 -7.27 4.93
C ASP A 32 7.51 -6.42 4.48
N VAL A 33 6.76 -5.91 5.47
CA VAL A 33 5.57 -5.09 5.22
C VAL A 33 5.99 -3.71 4.72
N ARG A 34 5.48 -3.34 3.55
CA ARG A 34 5.68 -2.02 2.92
C ARG A 34 4.33 -1.36 2.64
N GLY A 35 4.29 -0.04 2.82
CA GLY A 35 3.15 0.78 2.41
C GLY A 35 3.37 1.35 1.01
N TYR A 36 2.27 1.53 0.28
CA TYR A 36 2.28 2.14 -1.04
C TYR A 36 1.14 3.16 -1.11
N ALA A 37 1.48 4.41 -1.41
CA ALA A 37 0.46 5.37 -1.81
C ALA A 37 -0.08 4.96 -3.18
N PHE A 38 -1.38 5.15 -3.40
CA PHE A 38 -1.99 4.90 -4.70
C PHE A 38 -3.03 5.98 -5.02
N VAL A 39 -3.26 6.17 -6.31
CA VAL A 39 -4.42 6.89 -6.84
C VAL A 39 -5.16 5.95 -7.76
N ALA A 40 -6.48 6.00 -7.71
CA ALA A 40 -7.34 5.19 -8.55
C ALA A 40 -8.69 5.89 -8.73
N ARG A 41 -9.38 5.57 -9.83
CA ARG A 41 -10.71 6.09 -10.13
C ARG A 41 -11.76 5.00 -9.97
N LEU A 42 -12.88 5.33 -9.34
CA LEU A 42 -14.07 4.47 -9.41
C LEU A 42 -14.74 4.68 -10.77
N PRO A 43 -15.03 3.62 -11.55
CA PRO A 43 -15.78 3.76 -12.78
C PRO A 43 -17.17 4.35 -12.50
N GLY A 44 -17.59 5.28 -13.36
CA GLY A 44 -18.90 5.93 -13.29
C GLY A 44 -20.00 5.10 -13.92
#